data_AF-A0A7C7DZ38-F1
#
_entry.id   AF-A0A7C7DZ38-F1
#
_cell.length_a   1.000
_cell.length_b   1.000
_cell.length_c   1.000
_cell.angle_alpha   90.00
_cell.angle_beta   90.00
_cell.angle_gamma   90.00
#
_symmetry.space_group_name_H-M   'P 1'
#
loop_
_entity.id
_entity.type
_entity.pdbx_description
1 polymer ?
#
loop_
_entity_poly.entity_id
_entity_poly.type
_entity_poly.pdbx_seq_one_letter_code
_entity_poly.pdbx_strand_id
1 'polypeptide(L)'
;MDGNIELVRELNGVKYFFDHNGNSSSRIVSTLGAFNQKVILISAGYDDNISCDSLGDILVEKVKHLILFGSATAMIEMSLMRKLTGKNQGIDIRITHCPTLKQAVDCAFLSSKPDDIVLLSAAGSCIDIYNGTEDLYDDYKQHILDL
;
A
#
# COMPACT_ATOMS: atom_id res chain seq x y z
N MET A 1 -15.36 -8.46 -5.60
CA MET A 1 -13.89 -8.35 -5.66
C MET A 1 -13.52 -8.36 -7.12
N ASP A 2 -13.02 -7.24 -7.65
CA ASP A 2 -12.39 -7.22 -8.97
C ASP A 2 -11.26 -8.25 -8.97
N GLY A 3 -11.15 -9.07 -10.01
CA GLY A 3 -10.30 -10.27 -10.06
C GLY A 3 -8.78 -10.03 -10.09
N ASN A 4 -8.29 -8.97 -9.44
CA ASN A 4 -6.91 -8.50 -9.52
C ASN A 4 -6.18 -8.47 -8.16
N ILE A 5 -6.89 -8.80 -7.07
CA ILE A 5 -6.31 -8.89 -5.74
C ILE A 5 -6.06 -10.37 -5.44
N GLU A 6 -4.83 -10.72 -5.14
CA GLU A 6 -4.42 -12.08 -4.81
C GLU A 6 -4.03 -12.20 -3.34
N LEU A 7 -4.53 -13.24 -2.65
CA LEU A 7 -4.04 -13.61 -1.32
C LEU A 7 -2.70 -14.36 -1.48
N VAL A 8 -1.62 -13.77 -0.97
CA VAL A 8 -0.26 -14.31 -1.06
C VAL A 8 -0.02 -15.34 0.05
N ARG A 9 -0.31 -14.96 1.31
CA ARG A 9 -0.11 -15.82 2.49
C ARG A 9 -0.99 -15.33 3.65
N GLU A 10 -1.37 -16.26 4.52
CA GLU A 10 -1.83 -15.94 5.87
C GLU A 10 -0.74 -16.34 6.88
N LEU A 11 -0.32 -15.41 7.73
CA LEU A 11 0.74 -15.61 8.72
C LEU A 11 0.33 -14.97 10.04
N ASN A 12 0.34 -15.73 11.14
CA ASN A 12 -0.04 -15.25 12.48
C ASN A 12 -1.42 -14.56 12.53
N GLY A 13 -2.38 -15.03 11.71
CA GLY A 13 -3.72 -14.45 11.58
C GLY A 13 -3.79 -13.17 10.75
N VAL A 14 -2.69 -12.78 10.08
CA VAL A 14 -2.62 -11.61 9.19
C VAL A 14 -2.67 -12.08 7.75
N LYS A 15 -3.50 -11.45 6.91
CA LYS A 15 -3.63 -11.78 5.49
C LYS A 15 -2.85 -10.79 4.64
N TYR A 16 -1.95 -11.31 3.83
CA TYR A 16 -1.11 -10.54 2.91
C TYR A 16 -1.66 -10.66 1.50
N PHE A 17 -1.98 -9.53 0.90
CA PHE A 17 -2.51 -9.44 -0.46
C PHE A 17 -1.59 -8.66 -1.38
N PHE A 18 -1.70 -8.96 -2.67
CA PHE A 18 -1.07 -8.23 -3.75
C PHE A 18 -2.12 -7.75 -4.75
N ASP A 19 -2.02 -6.50 -5.19
CA ASP A 19 -2.87 -5.92 -6.23
C ASP A 19 -2.14 -5.86 -7.56
N HIS A 20 -2.43 -6.83 -8.43
CA HIS A 20 -1.82 -6.98 -9.77
C HIS A 20 -2.08 -5.79 -10.69
N ASN A 21 -3.12 -5.00 -10.40
CA ASN A 21 -3.50 -3.86 -11.21
C ASN A 21 -3.34 -2.53 -10.46
N GLY A 22 -2.57 -2.45 -9.38
CA GLY A 22 -2.34 -1.22 -8.60
C GLY A 22 -1.67 -0.05 -9.32
N ASN A 23 -1.57 -0.08 -10.65
CA ASN A 23 -0.79 0.84 -11.48
C ASN A 23 -1.38 2.25 -11.67
N SER A 24 -2.52 2.58 -11.06
CA SER A 24 -3.09 3.94 -11.10
C SER A 24 -3.88 4.28 -9.84
N SER A 25 -3.97 5.58 -9.52
CA SER A 25 -4.68 6.07 -8.34
C SER A 25 -6.14 5.63 -8.30
N SER A 26 -6.83 5.57 -9.45
CA SER A 26 -8.23 5.10 -9.50
C SER A 26 -8.37 3.62 -9.17
N ARG A 27 -7.39 2.80 -9.55
CA ARG A 27 -7.37 1.38 -9.21
C ARG A 27 -7.07 1.17 -7.74
N ILE A 28 -6.09 1.88 -7.18
CA ILE A 28 -5.83 1.85 -5.73
C ILE A 28 -7.09 2.24 -4.95
N VAL A 29 -7.80 3.29 -5.37
CA VAL A 29 -9.08 3.69 -4.75
C VAL A 29 -10.11 2.56 -4.78
N SER A 30 -10.30 1.90 -5.93
CA SER A 30 -11.24 0.77 -6.06
C SER A 30 -10.81 -0.41 -5.19
N THR A 31 -9.53 -0.76 -5.22
CA THR A 31 -8.93 -1.86 -4.46
C THR A 31 -9.15 -1.65 -2.96
N LEU A 32 -8.79 -0.48 -2.44
CA LEU A 32 -9.01 -0.12 -1.03
C LEU A 32 -10.51 -0.11 -0.66
N GLY A 33 -11.35 0.38 -1.57
CA GLY A 33 -12.81 0.40 -1.40
C GLY A 33 -13.43 -1.00 -1.24
N ALA A 34 -12.81 -2.04 -1.81
CA ALA A 34 -13.29 -3.41 -1.72
C ALA A 34 -13.09 -4.07 -0.35
N PHE A 35 -12.25 -3.49 0.52
CA PHE A 35 -12.04 -4.00 1.87
C PHE A 35 -13.07 -3.42 2.85
N ASN A 36 -13.66 -4.31 3.65
CA ASN A 36 -14.64 -3.95 4.69
C ASN A 36 -14.00 -3.38 5.97
N GLN A 37 -12.67 -3.35 6.03
CA GLN A 37 -11.88 -2.88 7.17
C GLN A 37 -10.69 -2.05 6.69
N LYS A 38 -10.07 -1.33 7.62
CA LYS A 38 -8.81 -0.63 7.33
C LYS A 38 -7.68 -1.63 7.10
N VAL A 39 -6.77 -1.29 6.20
CA VAL A 39 -5.60 -2.08 5.83
C VAL A 39 -4.29 -1.39 6.21
N ILE A 40 -3.23 -2.18 6.31
CA ILE A 40 -1.84 -1.71 6.22
C ILE A 40 -1.51 -1.68 4.73
N LEU A 41 -1.25 -0.51 4.19
CA LEU A 41 -0.93 -0.34 2.76
C LEU A 41 0.57 -0.21 2.60
N ILE A 42 1.17 -1.12 1.84
CA ILE A 42 2.51 -0.96 1.28
C ILE A 42 2.36 -0.39 -0.13
N SER A 43 3.06 0.71 -0.43
CA SER A 43 3.03 1.30 -1.77
C SER A 43 4.39 1.89 -2.14
N ALA A 44 4.76 1.76 -3.40
CA ALA A 44 5.85 2.53 -4.00
C ALA A 44 5.35 3.90 -4.46
N GLY A 45 6.24 4.81 -4.81
CA GLY A 45 5.85 6.09 -5.40
C GLY A 45 5.23 6.00 -6.79
N TYR A 46 4.73 7.13 -7.31
CA TYR A 46 4.34 7.34 -8.71
C TYR A 46 5.18 8.48 -9.28
N ASP A 47 5.59 8.38 -10.55
CA ASP A 47 6.20 9.51 -11.26
C ASP A 47 5.14 10.33 -12.02
N ASP A 48 5.11 11.62 -11.69
CA ASP A 48 4.52 12.84 -12.28
C ASP A 48 3.12 12.92 -12.97
N ASN A 49 2.50 14.09 -12.71
CA ASN A 49 1.41 14.80 -13.41
C ASN A 49 -0.07 14.42 -13.19
N ILE A 50 -0.40 13.42 -12.36
CA ILE A 50 -1.82 13.08 -12.10
C ILE A 50 -2.23 13.53 -10.69
N SER A 51 -3.29 14.35 -10.60
CA SER A 51 -3.89 14.70 -9.30
C SER A 51 -4.29 13.44 -8.56
N CYS A 52 -3.66 13.21 -7.42
CA CYS A 52 -3.95 12.11 -6.50
C CYS A 52 -4.93 12.58 -5.38
N ASP A 53 -5.76 13.59 -5.62
CA ASP A 53 -6.62 14.14 -4.57
C ASP A 53 -7.68 13.12 -4.09
N SER A 54 -8.18 12.28 -4.99
CA SER A 54 -9.09 11.16 -4.65
C SER A 54 -8.40 10.05 -3.86
N LEU A 55 -7.08 9.90 -4.03
CA LEU A 55 -6.28 8.95 -3.28
C LEU A 55 -6.24 9.36 -1.79
N GLY A 56 -6.13 10.65 -1.49
CA GLY A 56 -6.10 11.12 -0.11
C GLY A 56 -7.36 10.75 0.69
N ASP A 57 -8.55 10.88 0.10
CA ASP A 57 -9.81 10.59 0.81
C ASP A 57 -9.92 9.09 1.15
N ILE A 58 -9.62 8.20 0.19
CA ILE A 58 -9.68 6.76 0.43
C ILE A 58 -8.59 6.29 1.40
N LEU A 59 -7.40 6.93 1.41
CA LEU A 59 -6.34 6.62 2.37
C LEU A 59 -6.81 6.94 3.80
N VAL A 60 -7.47 8.08 4.00
CA VAL A 60 -8.04 8.43 5.32
C VAL A 60 -9.07 7.40 5.79
N GLU A 61 -9.92 6.95 4.87
CA GLU A 61 -11.01 6.01 5.16
C GLU A 61 -10.52 4.57 5.39
N LYS A 62 -9.59 4.08 4.56
CA LYS A 62 -9.26 2.65 4.44
C LYS A 62 -7.85 2.29 4.89
N VAL A 63 -6.99 3.24 5.20
CA VAL A 63 -5.62 2.96 5.65
C VAL A 63 -5.46 3.30 7.12
N LYS A 64 -4.80 2.41 7.86
CA LYS A 64 -4.38 2.66 9.24
C LYS A 64 -2.86 2.82 9.39
N HIS A 65 -2.09 2.27 8.45
CA HIS A 65 -0.65 2.44 8.35
C HIS A 65 -0.26 2.46 6.88
N LEU A 66 0.32 3.56 6.43
CA LEU A 66 0.89 3.73 5.11
C LEU A 66 2.40 3.48 5.17
N ILE A 67 2.85 2.44 4.50
CA ILE A 67 4.27 2.07 4.38
C ILE A 67 4.70 2.38 2.96
N LEU A 68 5.65 3.30 2.85
CA LEU A 68 6.16 3.81 1.57
C LEU A 68 7.55 3.27 1.33
N PHE A 69 7.83 2.75 0.14
CA PHE A 69 9.18 2.28 -0.19
C PHE A 69 9.65 2.73 -1.57
N GLY A 70 10.97 2.76 -1.76
CA GLY A 70 11.57 3.20 -3.02
C GLY A 70 11.49 4.71 -3.25
N SER A 71 11.54 5.10 -4.53
CA SER A 71 11.50 6.50 -4.99
C SER A 71 10.06 6.99 -5.21
N ALA A 72 9.91 8.31 -5.39
CA ALA A 72 8.66 8.98 -5.81
C ALA A 72 7.46 8.86 -4.84
N THR A 73 7.68 8.53 -3.56
CA THR A 73 6.60 8.30 -2.58
C THR A 73 5.93 9.58 -2.06
N ALA A 74 6.56 10.74 -2.30
CA ALA A 74 6.13 12.03 -1.75
C ALA A 74 4.70 12.42 -2.15
N MET A 75 4.27 12.07 -3.36
CA MET A 75 2.94 12.43 -3.85
C MET A 75 1.80 11.73 -3.08
N ILE A 76 1.97 10.44 -2.76
CA ILE A 76 0.98 9.67 -1.99
C ILE A 76 0.87 10.25 -0.57
N GLU A 77 2.01 10.52 0.06
CA GLU A 77 2.07 11.14 1.38
C GLU A 77 1.43 12.54 1.37
N MET A 78 1.76 13.38 0.40
CA MET A 78 1.18 14.72 0.26
C MET A 78 -0.34 14.68 0.07
N SER A 79 -0.84 13.75 -0.74
CA SER A 79 -2.29 13.54 -0.91
C SER A 79 -2.98 13.19 0.39
N LEU A 80 -2.38 12.32 1.20
CA LEU A 80 -2.88 11.99 2.54
C LEU A 80 -2.82 13.22 3.47
N MET A 81 -1.68 13.90 3.54
CA MET A 81 -1.45 15.04 4.43
C MET A 81 -2.44 16.18 4.19
N ARG A 82 -2.74 16.50 2.93
CA ARG A 82 -3.74 17.53 2.58
C ARG A 82 -5.12 17.19 3.16
N LYS A 83 -5.45 15.91 3.24
CA LYS A 83 -6.73 15.42 3.76
C LYS A 83 -6.77 15.26 5.25
N LEU A 84 -5.65 15.31 5.97
CA LEU A 84 -5.60 15.23 7.44
C LEU A 84 -5.81 16.60 8.14
N THR A 85 -6.37 17.56 7.40
CA THR A 85 -6.74 18.89 7.91
C THR A 85 -8.27 19.05 7.98
N GLY A 86 -8.75 20.08 8.68
CA GLY A 86 -10.18 20.39 8.77
C GLY A 86 -11.00 19.25 9.38
N LYS A 87 -11.98 18.72 8.63
CA LYS A 87 -12.91 17.68 9.13
C LYS A 87 -12.25 16.36 9.56
N ASN A 88 -11.05 16.08 9.06
CA ASN A 88 -10.27 14.87 9.33
C ASN A 88 -9.12 15.15 10.32
N GLN A 89 -9.06 16.36 10.89
CA GLN A 89 -8.05 16.73 11.86
C GLN A 89 -8.14 15.79 13.08
N GLY A 90 -6.99 15.23 13.47
CA GLY A 90 -6.90 14.30 14.60
C GLY A 90 -7.05 12.82 14.22
N ILE A 91 -7.32 12.49 12.94
CA ILE A 91 -7.14 11.13 12.46
C ILE A 91 -5.65 10.82 12.41
N ASP A 92 -5.22 9.82 13.18
CA ASP A 92 -3.85 9.34 13.20
C ASP A 92 -3.69 8.16 12.24
N ILE A 93 -2.90 8.37 11.18
CA ILE A 93 -2.48 7.33 10.25
C ILE A 93 -0.97 7.30 10.30
N ARG A 94 -0.42 6.18 10.75
CA ARG A 94 1.02 6.01 10.81
C ARG A 94 1.57 6.00 9.38
N ILE A 95 2.64 6.75 9.15
CA ILE A 95 3.38 6.74 7.88
C ILE A 95 4.79 6.26 8.19
N THR A 96 5.34 5.38 7.36
CA THR A 96 6.71 4.87 7.55
C THR A 96 7.38 4.72 6.20
N HIS A 97 8.58 5.29 6.07
CA HIS A 97 9.40 5.16 4.88
C HIS A 97 10.41 4.03 5.05
N CYS A 98 10.44 3.14 4.09
CA CYS A 98 11.31 1.98 4.05
C CYS A 98 12.20 2.06 2.79
N PRO A 99 13.53 1.98 2.93
CA PRO A 99 14.44 1.94 1.78
C PRO A 99 14.16 0.82 0.76
N THR A 100 13.67 -0.34 1.21
CA THR A 100 13.48 -1.53 0.34
C THR A 100 12.13 -2.20 0.58
N LEU A 101 11.69 -3.02 -0.40
CA LEU A 101 10.47 -3.84 -0.25
C LEU A 101 10.59 -4.79 0.94
N LYS A 102 11.74 -5.45 1.13
CA LYS A 102 11.98 -6.28 2.32
C LYS A 102 11.69 -5.53 3.62
N GLN A 103 12.23 -4.32 3.77
CA GLN A 103 12.02 -3.53 4.99
C GLN A 103 10.57 -3.07 5.14
N ALA A 104 9.85 -2.85 4.04
CA ALA A 104 8.42 -2.58 4.06
C ALA A 104 7.61 -3.79 4.54
N VAL A 105 7.96 -5.00 4.07
CA VAL A 105 7.36 -6.26 4.52
C VAL A 105 7.66 -6.51 6.00
N ASP A 106 8.92 -6.35 6.44
CA ASP A 106 9.32 -6.47 7.84
C ASP A 106 8.56 -5.45 8.71
N CYS A 107 8.38 -4.22 8.24
CA CYS A 107 7.63 -3.18 8.93
C CYS A 107 6.15 -3.54 9.08
N ALA A 108 5.52 -4.03 8.01
CA ALA A 108 4.13 -4.48 8.02
C ALA A 108 3.94 -5.65 8.98
N PHE A 109 4.85 -6.63 8.96
CA PHE A 109 4.84 -7.76 9.88
C PHE A 109 4.89 -7.29 11.34
N LEU A 110 5.85 -6.41 11.67
CA LEU A 110 6.03 -5.89 13.04
C LEU A 110 4.89 -4.97 13.52
N SER A 111 4.16 -4.32 12.61
CA SER A 111 3.04 -3.44 12.96
C SER A 111 1.67 -4.10 12.92
N SER A 112 1.57 -5.26 12.25
CA SER A 112 0.33 -6.02 12.10
C SER A 112 -0.05 -6.82 13.36
N LYS A 113 -1.34 -7.10 13.49
CA LYS A 113 -1.96 -7.93 14.53
C LYS A 113 -2.90 -8.95 13.87
N PRO A 114 -3.24 -10.06 14.54
CA PRO A 114 -4.27 -10.97 14.03
C PRO A 114 -5.51 -10.23 13.56
N ASP A 115 -6.10 -10.72 12.46
CA ASP A 115 -7.20 -10.12 11.70
C ASP A 115 -6.84 -8.88 10.84
N ASP A 116 -5.58 -8.46 10.83
CA ASP A 116 -5.13 -7.41 9.92
C ASP A 116 -4.99 -7.88 8.48
N ILE A 117 -5.08 -6.89 7.59
CA ILE A 117 -4.85 -7.04 6.16
C ILE A 117 -3.66 -6.17 5.80
N VAL A 118 -2.65 -6.78 5.19
CA VAL A 118 -1.52 -6.11 4.53
C VAL A 118 -1.76 -6.18 3.03
N LEU A 119 -1.74 -5.04 2.36
CA LEU A 119 -1.92 -4.93 0.92
C LEU A 119 -0.70 -4.27 0.31
N LEU A 120 -0.06 -4.92 -0.66
CA LEU A 120 0.85 -4.26 -1.59
C LEU A 120 0.06 -3.84 -2.83
N SER A 121 -0.10 -2.53 -3.03
CA SER A 121 -0.68 -1.97 -4.26
C SER A 121 0.26 -0.90 -4.79
N ALA A 122 0.98 -1.27 -5.84
CA ALA A 122 2.16 -0.58 -6.31
C ALA A 122 1.89 0.27 -7.54
N ALA A 123 2.41 1.47 -7.43
CA ALA A 123 1.94 2.66 -8.04
C ALA A 123 2.85 3.05 -9.20
N GLY A 124 2.99 2.23 -10.23
CA GLY A 124 3.58 2.67 -11.50
C GLY A 124 5.06 3.11 -11.52
N SER A 125 5.77 3.27 -10.40
CA SER A 125 7.23 3.57 -10.38
C SER A 125 8.14 2.38 -10.05
N CYS A 126 7.58 1.21 -9.69
CA CYS A 126 8.39 0.00 -9.49
C CYS A 126 9.20 -0.41 -10.74
N ILE A 127 8.95 0.20 -11.90
CA ILE A 127 9.62 -0.04 -13.19
C ILE A 127 11.14 0.25 -13.12
N ASP A 128 11.61 1.09 -12.19
CA ASP A 128 13.06 1.32 -12.04
C ASP A 128 13.79 0.18 -11.29
N ILE A 129 13.06 -0.60 -10.48
CA ILE A 129 13.63 -1.63 -9.60
C ILE A 129 13.28 -3.05 -10.09
N TYR A 130 12.12 -3.22 -10.72
CA TYR A 130 11.55 -4.51 -11.12
C TYR A 130 11.23 -4.55 -12.61
N ASN A 131 11.36 -5.72 -13.22
CA ASN A 131 11.09 -5.94 -14.65
C ASN A 131 9.58 -5.98 -14.99
N GLY A 132 8.70 -5.80 -14.00
CA GLY A 132 7.26 -5.78 -14.15
C GLY A 132 6.52 -6.17 -12.87
N THR A 133 5.20 -6.27 -12.96
CA THR A 133 4.32 -6.64 -11.84
C THR A 133 4.63 -8.03 -11.28
N GLU A 134 4.91 -9.01 -12.15
CA GLU A 134 5.22 -10.39 -11.73
C GLU A 134 6.51 -10.47 -10.91
N ASP A 135 7.56 -9.74 -11.33
CA ASP A 135 8.85 -9.69 -10.63
C ASP A 135 8.70 -9.06 -9.23
N LEU A 136 7.89 -8.00 -9.12
CA LEU A 136 7.52 -7.41 -7.83
C LEU A 136 6.68 -8.37 -6.97
N TYR A 137 5.74 -9.09 -7.57
CA TYR A 137 4.93 -10.08 -6.86
C TYR A 137 5.79 -11.22 -6.30
N ASP A 138 6.70 -11.76 -7.10
CA ASP A 138 7.59 -12.85 -6.69
C ASP A 138 8.52 -12.41 -5.54
N ASP A 139 9.09 -11.20 -5.62
CA ASP A 139 9.93 -10.65 -4.54
C ASP A 139 9.12 -10.38 -3.26
N TYR A 140 7.93 -9.78 -3.38
CA TYR A 140 7.01 -9.58 -2.26
C TYR A 140 6.64 -10.91 -1.58
N LYS A 141 6.27 -11.90 -2.39
CA LYS A 141 5.93 -13.24 -1.92
C LYS A 141 7.11 -13.90 -1.23
N GLN A 142 8.29 -13.82 -1.80
CA GLN A 142 9.50 -14.38 -1.21
C GLN A 142 9.78 -13.75 0.16
N HIS A 143 9.74 -12.41 0.26
CA HIS A 143 9.92 -11.73 1.54
C HIS A 143 8.88 -12.13 2.58
N ILE A 144 7.62 -12.34 2.19
CA ILE A 144 6.58 -12.84 3.10
C ILE A 144 6.83 -14.28 3.51
N LEU A 145 7.35 -15.14 2.64
CA LEU A 145 7.70 -16.53 2.95
C LEU A 145 8.87 -16.63 3.93
N ASP A 146 9.77 -15.66 3.90
CA ASP A 146 10.94 -15.57 4.78
C ASP A 146 10.64 -14.97 6.17
N LEU A 147 9.41 -14.49 6.40
CA LEU A 147 8.87 -14.13 7.72
C LEU A 147 8.47 -15.38 8.53
#